data_AF-P79070-F1
#
_entry.id   AF-P79070-F1
#
_cell.length_a   1.000
_cell.length_b   1.000
_cell.length_c   1.000
_cell.angle_alpha   90.00
_cell.angle_beta   90.00
_cell.angle_gamma   90.00
#
_symmetry.space_group_name_H-M   'P 1'
#
loop_
_entity.id
_entity.type
_entity.pdbx_description
1 polymer ?
#
loop_
_entity_poly.entity_id
_entity_poly.type
_entity_poly.pdbx_seq_one_letter_code
_entity_poly.pdbx_strand_id
1 'polypeptide(L)' 'IYGMKQAGYMWYQCITKVLMDLNFEPDTAISGMFCKYFGENKKLIVALYVDDMI' A
#
# COMPACT_ATOMS: atom_id res chain seq x y z
N ILE A 1 13.80 15.60 0.91
CA ILE A 1 12.48 15.71 1.58
C ILE A 1 12.13 14.44 2.37
N TYR A 2 12.81 13.30 2.14
CA TYR A 2 12.79 12.15 3.05
C TYR A 2 13.04 12.59 4.51
N GLY A 3 12.24 12.07 5.44
CA GLY A 3 12.27 12.45 6.87
C GLY A 3 11.31 13.57 7.28
N MET A 4 10.66 14.28 6.35
CA MET A 4 9.54 15.17 6.70
C MET A 4 8.31 14.34 7.05
N LYS A 5 7.76 14.52 8.27
CA LYS A 5 6.59 13.76 8.77
C LYS A 5 5.38 13.77 7.81
N GLN A 6 5.18 14.87 7.07
CA GLN A 6 4.09 14.98 6.09
C GLN A 6 4.36 14.27 4.76
N ALA A 7 5.63 14.02 4.42
CA ALA A 7 6.01 13.37 3.16
C ALA A 7 5.50 11.92 3.11
N GLY A 8 5.65 11.17 4.20
CA GLY A 8 5.14 9.79 4.28
C GLY A 8 3.61 9.70 4.16
N TYR A 9 2.87 10.69 4.69
CA TYR A 9 1.42 10.73 4.55
C TYR A 9 0.98 11.00 3.11
N MET A 10 1.61 11.98 2.43
CA MET A 10 1.32 12.27 1.02
C MET A 10 1.70 11.10 0.11
N TRP A 11 2.83 10.46 0.40
CA TRP A 11 3.25 9.22 -0.28
C TRP A 11 2.19 8.13 -0.12
N TYR A 12 1.76 7.85 1.11
CA TYR A 12 0.72 6.88 1.40
C TYR A 12 -0.57 7.15 0.61
N GLN A 13 -1.05 8.41 0.58
CA GLN A 13 -2.26 8.76 -0.15
C GLN A 13 -2.12 8.52 -1.67
N CYS A 14 -1.01 8.93 -2.25
CA CYS A 14 -0.74 8.75 -3.68
C CYS A 14 -0.67 7.26 -4.05
N ILE A 15 0.10 6.46 -3.29
CA ILE A 15 0.26 5.03 -3.60
C ILE A 15 -1.01 4.25 -3.32
N THR A 16 -1.74 4.55 -2.25
CA THR A 16 -3.04 3.92 -1.96
C THR A 16 -3.98 4.03 -3.16
N LYS A 17 -4.08 5.22 -3.76
CA LYS A 17 -4.92 5.44 -4.94
C LYS A 17 -4.48 4.55 -6.11
N VAL A 18 -3.18 4.50 -6.40
CA VAL A 18 -2.63 3.67 -7.48
C VAL A 18 -2.86 2.17 -7.22
N LEU A 19 -2.67 1.69 -5.99
CA LEU A 19 -2.91 0.30 -5.62
C LEU A 19 -4.39 -0.07 -5.77
N MET A 20 -5.30 0.81 -5.35
CA MET A 20 -6.74 0.61 -5.53
C MET A 20 -7.12 0.58 -7.02
N ASP A 21 -6.58 1.48 -7.84
CA ASP A 21 -6.79 1.48 -9.30
C ASP A 21 -6.24 0.19 -9.96
N LEU A 22 -5.26 -0.46 -9.33
CA LEU A 22 -4.72 -1.76 -9.74
C LEU A 22 -5.48 -2.95 -9.12
N ASN A 23 -6.64 -2.74 -8.50
CA ASN A 23 -7.45 -3.77 -7.84
C ASN A 23 -6.74 -4.48 -6.68
N PHE A 24 -5.89 -3.76 -5.94
CA PHE A 24 -5.52 -4.19 -4.59
C PHE A 24 -6.58 -3.75 -3.59
N GLU A 25 -6.83 -4.59 -2.61
CA GLU A 25 -7.74 -4.33 -1.52
C GLU A 25 -6.92 -3.96 -0.27
N PRO A 26 -7.20 -2.82 0.39
CA PRO A 26 -6.58 -2.50 1.66
C PRO A 26 -7.01 -3.50 2.73
N ASP A 27 -6.06 -3.92 3.56
CA ASP A 27 -6.36 -4.73 4.73
C ASP A 27 -7.07 -3.88 5.80
N THR A 28 -8.09 -4.45 6.44
CA THR A 28 -8.90 -3.74 7.44
C THR A 28 -8.29 -3.77 8.84
N ALA A 29 -7.37 -4.70 9.12
CA ALA A 29 -6.71 -4.84 10.40
C ALA A 29 -5.36 -4.12 10.44
N ILE A 30 -4.63 -4.06 9.32
CA ILE A 30 -3.29 -3.49 9.23
C ILE A 30 -3.27 -2.31 8.25
N SER A 31 -3.16 -1.09 8.80
CA SER A 31 -2.96 0.12 8.00
C SER A 31 -1.69 0.02 7.15
N GLY A 32 -1.79 0.37 5.87
CA GLY A 32 -0.64 0.30 4.95
C GLY A 32 -0.45 -1.05 4.27
N MET A 33 -1.23 -2.08 4.62
CA MET A 33 -1.17 -3.37 3.95
C MET A 33 -2.24 -3.49 2.87
N PHE A 34 -1.86 -4.01 1.72
CA PHE A 34 -2.70 -4.18 0.55
C PHE A 34 -2.53 -5.58 0.00
N CYS A 35 -3.63 -6.21 -0.38
CA CYS A 35 -3.64 -7.57 -0.90
C CYS A 35 -4.25 -7.60 -2.29
N LYS A 36 -3.69 -8.43 -3.18
CA LYS A 36 -4.31 -8.76 -4.45
C LYS A 36 -4.18 -10.24 -4.73
N TYR A 37 -5.30 -10.85 -5.09
CA TYR A 37 -5.36 -12.25 -5.49
C TYR A 37 -5.25 -12.36 -7.02
N PHE A 38 -4.46 -13.33 -7.48
CA PHE A 38 -4.26 -13.67 -8.88
C PHE A 38 -4.64 -15.13 -9.09
N GLY A 39 -5.91 -15.39 -9.44
CA GLY A 39 -6.45 -16.75 -9.47
C GLY A 39 -6.52 -17.36 -8.07
N GLU A 40 -6.60 -18.69 -7.99
CA GLU A 40 -6.92 -19.39 -6.74
C GLU A 40 -5.77 -19.42 -5.72
N ASN A 41 -4.51 -19.41 -6.16
CA ASN A 41 -3.37 -19.73 -5.28
C ASN A 41 -2.24 -18.69 -5.26
N LYS A 42 -2.36 -17.57 -5.98
CA LYS A 42 -1.33 -16.53 -5.95
C LYS A 42 -1.87 -15.31 -5.23
N LYS A 43 -1.17 -14.89 -4.18
CA LYS A 43 -1.46 -13.67 -3.44
C LYS A 43 -0.23 -12.77 -3.50
N LEU A 44 -0.46 -11.51 -3.87
CA LEU A 44 0.52 -10.46 -3.70
C LEU A 44 0.11 -9.61 -2.51
N ILE A 45 1.07 -9.36 -1.62
CA ILE A 45 0.89 -8.49 -0.46
C ILE A 45 1.87 -7.34 -0.66
N VAL A 46 1.38 -6.13 -0.49
CA VAL A 46 2.19 -4.90 -0.50
C VAL A 46 2.03 -4.25 0.85
N ALA A 47 3.14 -3.92 1.50
CA ALA A 47 3.14 -3.19 2.76
C ALA A 47 3.85 -1.84 2.58
N LEU A 48 3.16 -0.75 2.94
CA LEU A 48 3.69 0.60 2.92
C LEU A 48 4.05 1.03 4.34
N TYR A 49 5.32 1.39 4.56
CA TYR A 49 5.81 1.86 5.84
C TYR A 49 6.59 3.17 5.66
N VAL A 50 5.93 4.29 5.96
CA VAL A 50 6.46 5.66 5.83
C VAL A 50 6.92 6.00 4.41
N ASP A 51 8.14 5.62 4.05
CA ASP A 51 8.77 5.81 2.75
C ASP A 51 9.22 4.51 2.08
N ASP A 52 9.11 3.38 2.78
CA ASP A 52 9.43 2.04 2.26
C ASP A 52 8.19 1.33 1.71
N MET A 53 8.40 0.51 0.68
CA MET A 53 7.41 -0.42 0.11
C MET A 53 8.02 -1.81 0.04
N ILE A 54 7.31 -2.79 0.60
CA ILE A 54 7.70 -4.20 0.65
C ILE A 54 6.66 -5.04 -0.10
#